data_AF-A0A261CA61-F1
#
_entry.id   AF-A0A261CA61-F1
#
_cell.length_a   1.000
_cell.length_b   1.000
_cell.length_c   1.000
_cell.angle_alpha   90.00
_cell.angle_beta   90.00
_cell.angle_gamma   90.00
#
_symmetry.space_group_name_H-M   'P 1'
#
loop_
_entity.id
_entity.type
_entity.pdbx_description
1 polymer ?
#
loop_
_entity_poly.entity_id
_entity_poly.type
_entity_poly.pdbx_seq_one_letter_code
_entity_poly.pdbx_strand_id
1 'polypeptide(L)'
;MKSPLFLCLFFAAHSHAETTPSTPLLNIEEELANISTTCLSHRDHEEITGNTLRYYFAEIFNSILINHAQLLIGMIEMRAALGMPPRGPWKRERHLKEEEILAAPTIEEYYERREESMNSLNLDSRFFLEKNFPPAIAFLDKRFPAIRGIYRQEFRNAKKNGGRKDVESIVDKFRQMAGRMDEAVNKMKKDPNTSIESEYSKISTTCFSSRDHELLLGDFIKHVYARMFSSTLIDYGAATIGLEELRKALNFGPVRPWTLGKYEEPTKKELESATSLEKYYNLIEPIIQRLDNPFFFEKNVHIAIDYLDKRLPSIRNIFRRRFEEVSIGLKKDRKLVDIMKNEWMATNRKIRKVIREMEMNDDKCRD
;
A
#
# COMPACT_ATOMS: atom_id res chain seq x y z
N MET A 1 1.83 70.31 -56.44
CA MET A 1 1.06 69.10 -56.06
C MET A 1 1.86 68.33 -55.01
N LYS A 2 1.16 67.71 -54.07
CA LYS A 2 1.64 67.16 -52.78
C LYS A 2 2.56 65.94 -52.96
N SER A 3 3.51 65.81 -52.03
CA SER A 3 4.54 64.76 -51.84
C SER A 3 3.97 63.32 -51.75
N PRO A 4 4.75 62.22 -51.89
CA PRO A 4 5.69 61.85 -50.82
C PRO A 4 7.03 61.17 -51.20
N LEU A 5 8.00 61.35 -50.29
CA LEU A 5 9.19 60.53 -50.09
C LEU A 5 8.82 59.06 -49.79
N PHE A 6 9.53 58.12 -50.40
CA PHE A 6 9.56 56.72 -49.97
C PHE A 6 10.69 56.53 -48.95
N LEU A 7 10.31 56.21 -47.72
CA LEU A 7 11.21 55.82 -46.63
C LEU A 7 11.37 54.29 -46.67
N CYS A 8 12.55 53.77 -47.00
CA CYS A 8 12.87 52.35 -46.86
C CYS A 8 13.21 52.06 -45.38
N LEU A 9 12.28 51.42 -44.66
CA LEU A 9 12.52 50.85 -43.34
C LEU A 9 13.20 49.48 -43.48
N PHE A 10 14.46 49.38 -43.07
CA PHE A 10 15.12 48.11 -42.79
C PHE A 10 14.58 47.56 -41.47
N PHE A 11 13.78 46.48 -41.50
CA PHE A 11 13.49 45.70 -40.32
C PHE A 11 14.68 44.77 -40.03
N ALA A 12 15.53 45.17 -39.09
CA ALA A 12 16.47 44.26 -38.45
C ALA A 12 15.69 43.35 -37.49
N ALA A 13 15.35 42.15 -37.96
CA ALA A 13 14.85 41.10 -37.08
C ALA A 13 15.98 40.69 -36.12
N HIS A 14 15.90 41.19 -34.88
CA HIS A 14 16.67 40.65 -33.77
C HIS A 14 16.13 39.25 -33.47
N SER A 15 16.84 38.21 -33.91
CA SER A 15 16.63 36.86 -33.41
C SER A 15 17.07 36.82 -31.95
N HIS A 16 16.12 36.96 -31.03
CA HIS A 16 16.32 36.52 -29.67
C HIS A 16 16.51 35.01 -29.70
N ALA A 17 17.75 34.55 -29.50
CA ALA A 17 18.00 33.19 -29.07
C ALA A 17 17.31 33.03 -27.71
N GLU A 18 16.17 32.36 -27.68
CA GLU A 18 15.60 31.82 -26.45
C GLU A 18 16.59 30.79 -25.92
N THR A 19 17.49 31.22 -25.04
CA THR A 19 18.18 30.33 -24.11
C THR A 19 17.11 29.58 -23.33
N THR A 20 16.87 28.33 -23.72
CA THR A 20 16.03 27.40 -22.98
C THR A 20 16.56 27.35 -21.55
N PRO A 21 15.77 27.66 -20.51
CA PRO A 21 16.25 27.60 -19.15
C PRO A 21 16.65 26.15 -18.86
N SER A 22 17.94 25.91 -18.62
CA SER A 22 18.46 24.61 -18.26
C SER A 22 17.78 24.18 -16.97
N THR A 23 16.87 23.21 -17.05
CA THR A 23 16.27 22.61 -15.88
C THR A 23 17.40 22.13 -14.96
N PRO A 24 17.40 22.45 -13.65
CA PRO A 24 18.42 21.98 -12.73
C PRO A 24 18.59 20.47 -12.85
N LEU A 25 19.83 19.99 -12.88
CA LEU A 25 20.11 18.56 -12.88
C LEU A 25 19.56 17.94 -11.59
N LEU A 26 18.76 16.89 -11.73
CA LEU A 26 18.23 16.13 -10.60
C LEU A 26 19.33 15.28 -9.98
N ASN A 27 19.32 15.21 -8.65
CA ASN A 27 20.05 14.19 -7.91
C ASN A 27 19.26 12.88 -7.96
N ILE A 28 19.61 11.99 -8.90
CA ILE A 28 18.83 10.78 -9.18
C ILE A 28 18.69 9.87 -7.95
N GLU A 29 19.75 9.73 -7.13
CA GLU A 29 19.69 8.88 -5.94
C GLU A 29 18.73 9.43 -4.89
N GLU A 30 18.75 10.75 -4.68
CA GLU A 30 17.87 11.44 -3.74
C GLU A 30 16.41 11.37 -4.20
N GLU A 31 16.15 11.58 -5.50
CA GLU A 31 14.80 11.49 -6.04
C GLU A 31 14.24 10.05 -5.99
N LEU A 32 15.06 9.03 -6.28
CA LEU A 32 14.65 7.64 -6.13
C LEU A 32 14.38 7.29 -4.66
N ALA A 33 15.20 7.79 -3.73
CA ALA A 33 14.97 7.63 -2.31
C ALA A 33 13.63 8.29 -1.90
N ASN A 34 13.41 9.54 -2.31
CA ASN A 34 12.17 10.28 -2.04
C ASN A 34 10.93 9.55 -2.57
N ILE A 35 10.97 9.03 -3.80
CA ILE A 35 9.89 8.20 -4.37
C ILE A 35 9.68 6.97 -3.49
N SER A 36 10.76 6.26 -3.14
CA SER A 36 10.68 5.02 -2.36
C SER A 36 10.13 5.19 -0.95
N THR A 37 10.31 6.36 -0.33
CA THR A 37 9.85 6.66 1.03
C THR A 37 8.48 7.33 1.08
N THR A 38 7.98 7.84 -0.05
CA THR A 38 6.69 8.54 -0.11
C THR A 38 5.59 7.52 -0.34
N CYS A 39 5.02 6.97 0.73
CA CYS A 39 3.92 5.99 0.66
C CYS A 39 2.68 6.55 -0.05
N LEU A 40 1.95 5.68 -0.75
CA LEU A 40 0.61 5.98 -1.26
C LEU A 40 -0.45 5.78 -0.17
N SER A 41 -1.37 6.72 -0.05
CA SER A 41 -2.57 6.59 0.78
C SER A 41 -3.68 5.83 0.06
N HIS A 42 -4.69 5.35 0.80
CA HIS A 42 -5.91 4.77 0.20
C HIS A 42 -6.55 5.70 -0.84
N ARG A 43 -6.57 7.01 -0.58
CA ARG A 43 -7.11 8.01 -1.51
C ARG A 43 -6.27 8.13 -2.78
N ASP A 44 -4.95 8.04 -2.65
CA ASP A 44 -4.04 8.04 -3.80
C ASP A 44 -4.32 6.82 -4.69
N HIS A 45 -4.54 5.65 -4.09
CA HIS A 45 -4.92 4.45 -4.84
C HIS A 45 -6.23 4.64 -5.61
N GLU A 46 -7.25 5.22 -4.97
CA GLU A 46 -8.52 5.54 -5.64
C GLU A 46 -8.31 6.53 -6.81
N GLU A 47 -7.54 7.62 -6.60
CA GLU A 47 -7.26 8.64 -7.62
C GLU A 47 -6.53 8.06 -8.84
N ILE A 48 -5.55 7.17 -8.66
CA ILE A 48 -4.82 6.49 -9.74
C ILE A 48 -5.77 5.71 -10.66
N THR A 49 -6.82 5.12 -10.11
CA THR A 49 -7.83 4.37 -10.90
C THR A 49 -8.91 5.27 -11.51
N GLY A 50 -8.72 6.59 -11.47
CA GLY A 50 -9.73 7.58 -11.88
C GLY A 50 -10.95 7.60 -10.95
N ASN A 51 -10.79 7.20 -9.68
CA ASN A 51 -11.86 7.03 -8.69
C ASN A 51 -12.94 6.01 -9.13
N THR A 52 -12.58 5.07 -10.00
CA THR A 52 -13.48 4.00 -10.47
C THR A 52 -13.50 2.82 -9.50
N LEU A 53 -12.38 2.57 -8.81
CA LEU A 53 -12.24 1.50 -7.82
C LEU A 53 -12.08 2.10 -6.42
N ARG A 54 -12.66 1.42 -5.43
CA ARG A 54 -12.43 1.72 -4.00
C ARG A 54 -11.10 1.16 -3.54
N TYR A 55 -10.52 1.78 -2.49
CA TYR A 55 -9.14 1.59 -2.07
C TYR A 55 -8.66 0.12 -2.06
N TYR A 56 -9.43 -0.84 -1.53
CA TYR A 56 -9.02 -2.25 -1.50
C TYR A 56 -8.79 -2.83 -2.91
N PHE A 57 -9.74 -2.64 -3.82
CA PHE A 57 -9.59 -3.10 -5.20
C PHE A 57 -8.58 -2.24 -5.98
N ALA A 58 -8.52 -0.95 -5.65
CA ALA A 58 -7.55 -0.03 -6.25
C ALA A 58 -6.11 -0.39 -5.86
N GLU A 59 -5.84 -0.82 -4.62
CA GLU A 59 -4.54 -1.29 -4.17
C GLU A 59 -4.08 -2.53 -4.92
N ILE A 60 -4.96 -3.53 -5.04
CA ILE A 60 -4.67 -4.76 -5.80
C ILE A 60 -4.39 -4.40 -7.27
N PHE A 61 -5.25 -3.57 -7.87
CA PHE A 61 -5.10 -3.16 -9.27
C PHE A 61 -3.80 -2.36 -9.51
N ASN A 62 -3.50 -1.44 -8.59
CA ASN A 62 -2.35 -0.54 -8.69
C ASN A 62 -1.03 -1.22 -8.33
N SER A 63 -1.06 -2.38 -7.66
CA SER A 63 0.14 -3.16 -7.35
C SER A 63 1.00 -3.41 -8.60
N ILE A 64 0.34 -3.64 -9.75
CA ILE A 64 0.98 -3.86 -11.05
C ILE A 64 0.89 -2.61 -11.96
N LEU A 65 -0.25 -1.88 -11.95
CA LEU A 65 -0.48 -0.76 -12.89
C LEU A 65 0.60 0.32 -12.80
N ILE A 66 1.04 0.65 -11.58
CA ILE A 66 2.04 1.71 -11.37
C ILE A 66 3.40 1.34 -11.98
N ASN A 67 3.83 0.06 -11.94
CA ASN A 67 5.07 -0.36 -12.62
C ASN A 67 4.94 -0.12 -14.12
N HIS A 68 3.81 -0.55 -14.67
CA HIS A 68 3.56 -0.44 -16.10
C HIS A 68 3.41 1.03 -16.53
N ALA A 69 2.82 1.88 -15.69
CA ALA A 69 2.66 3.30 -15.95
C ALA A 69 4.01 4.04 -15.97
N GLN A 70 4.92 3.74 -15.02
CA GLN A 70 6.25 4.35 -15.04
C GLN A 70 7.09 3.89 -16.24
N LEU A 71 6.96 2.63 -16.67
CA LEU A 71 7.58 2.16 -17.92
C LEU A 71 7.05 2.91 -19.14
N LEU A 72 5.74 3.13 -19.21
CA LEU A 72 5.12 3.87 -20.30
C LEU A 72 5.57 5.34 -20.32
N ILE A 73 5.75 5.98 -19.16
CA ILE A 73 6.38 7.30 -19.05
C ILE A 73 7.78 7.27 -19.66
N GLY A 74 8.61 6.29 -19.28
CA GLY A 74 9.96 6.15 -19.83
C GLY A 74 9.96 5.93 -21.36
N MET A 75 9.03 5.14 -21.90
CA MET A 75 8.89 4.95 -23.35
C MET A 75 8.45 6.23 -24.07
N ILE A 76 7.54 7.02 -23.50
CA ILE A 76 7.14 8.32 -24.05
C ILE A 76 8.36 9.25 -24.14
N GLU A 77 9.16 9.33 -23.08
CA GLU A 77 10.35 10.17 -23.05
C GLU A 77 11.46 9.65 -23.98
N MET A 78 11.55 8.33 -24.17
CA MET A 78 12.48 7.71 -25.12
C MET A 78 12.13 8.09 -26.57
N ARG A 79 10.83 8.03 -26.94
CA ARG A 79 10.37 8.51 -28.26
C ARG A 79 10.72 9.98 -28.46
N ALA A 80 10.47 10.82 -27.46
CA ALA A 80 10.80 12.24 -27.52
C ALA A 80 12.31 12.48 -27.69
N ALA A 81 13.15 11.76 -26.95
CA ALA A 81 14.62 11.88 -27.04
C ALA A 81 15.17 11.45 -28.41
N LEU A 82 14.51 10.49 -29.06
CA LEU A 82 14.86 10.01 -30.40
C LEU A 82 14.22 10.81 -31.55
N GLY A 83 13.38 11.81 -31.24
CA GLY A 83 12.63 12.56 -32.26
C GLY A 83 11.53 11.75 -32.96
N MET A 84 11.07 10.67 -32.33
CA MET A 84 10.03 9.80 -32.87
C MET A 84 8.64 10.39 -32.63
N PRO A 85 7.65 10.16 -33.52
CA PRO A 85 6.28 10.57 -33.28
C PRO A 85 5.70 9.85 -32.05
N PRO A 86 4.71 10.43 -31.35
CA PRO A 86 4.03 9.76 -30.25
C PRO A 86 3.53 8.37 -30.64
N ARG A 87 3.50 7.45 -29.67
CA ARG A 87 3.01 6.08 -29.89
C ARG A 87 1.53 6.15 -30.30
N GLY A 88 1.17 5.41 -31.35
CA GLY A 88 -0.23 5.20 -31.72
C GLY A 88 -0.95 4.26 -30.75
N PRO A 89 -2.21 3.89 -31.06
CA PRO A 89 -2.98 2.92 -30.29
C PRO A 89 -2.22 1.60 -30.11
N TRP A 90 -2.52 0.89 -29.03
CA TRP A 90 -1.90 -0.41 -28.77
C TRP A 90 -2.15 -1.39 -29.94
N LYS A 91 -1.10 -2.13 -30.29
CA LYS A 91 -1.14 -3.21 -31.30
C LYS A 91 -1.19 -4.57 -30.59
N ARG A 92 -1.56 -5.62 -31.32
CA ARG A 92 -1.39 -7.00 -30.83
C ARG A 92 0.09 -7.35 -30.68
N GLU A 93 0.39 -8.24 -29.74
CA GLU A 93 1.75 -8.69 -29.50
C GLU A 93 2.30 -9.45 -30.71
N ARG A 94 3.53 -9.12 -31.10
CA ARG A 94 4.31 -9.91 -32.04
C ARG A 94 5.62 -10.30 -31.39
N HIS A 95 5.92 -11.58 -31.41
CA HIS A 95 7.22 -12.09 -30.97
C HIS A 95 8.24 -11.92 -32.09
N LEU A 96 8.98 -10.81 -32.04
CA LEU A 96 10.04 -10.51 -33.00
C LEU A 96 11.35 -11.17 -32.56
N LYS A 97 12.03 -11.83 -33.51
CA LYS A 97 13.41 -12.29 -33.32
C LYS A 97 14.40 -11.15 -33.56
N GLU A 98 15.62 -11.30 -33.04
CA GLU A 98 16.68 -10.29 -33.18
C GLU A 98 16.99 -9.99 -34.65
N GLU A 99 17.00 -11.01 -35.51
CA GLU A 99 17.25 -10.85 -36.94
C GLU A 99 16.16 -10.01 -37.61
N GLU A 100 14.91 -10.18 -37.19
CA GLU A 100 13.79 -9.38 -37.68
C GLU A 100 13.93 -7.94 -37.23
N ILE A 101 14.36 -7.67 -36.00
CA ILE A 101 14.60 -6.29 -35.54
C ILE A 101 15.72 -5.64 -36.37
N LEU A 102 16.85 -6.34 -36.55
CA LEU A 102 18.01 -5.83 -37.30
C LEU A 102 17.75 -5.62 -38.80
N ALA A 103 16.81 -6.37 -39.37
CA ALA A 103 16.40 -6.26 -40.78
C ALA A 103 15.54 -5.02 -41.08
N ALA A 104 15.22 -4.17 -40.10
CA ALA A 104 14.43 -2.97 -40.32
C ALA A 104 15.11 -2.01 -41.34
N PRO A 105 14.43 -1.57 -42.40
CA PRO A 105 15.01 -0.74 -43.45
C PRO A 105 15.31 0.70 -43.01
N THR A 106 14.61 1.22 -41.99
CA THR A 106 14.81 2.57 -41.47
C THR A 106 15.09 2.56 -39.96
N ILE A 107 15.53 3.70 -39.43
CA ILE A 107 15.79 3.84 -37.99
C ILE A 107 14.50 3.91 -37.18
N GLU A 108 13.46 4.50 -37.75
CA GLU A 108 12.12 4.57 -37.17
C GLU A 108 11.55 3.15 -37.06
N GLU A 109 11.62 2.36 -38.12
CA GLU A 109 11.13 0.98 -38.09
C GLU A 109 11.98 0.09 -37.18
N TYR A 110 13.29 0.34 -37.11
CA TYR A 110 14.17 -0.33 -36.16
C TYR A 110 13.75 -0.05 -34.72
N TYR A 111 13.51 1.21 -34.38
CA TYR A 111 13.05 1.60 -33.05
C TYR A 111 11.66 1.04 -32.75
N GLU A 112 10.71 1.06 -33.69
CA GLU A 112 9.38 0.50 -33.48
C GLU A 112 9.44 -1.00 -33.16
N ARG A 113 10.26 -1.77 -33.89
CA ARG A 113 10.48 -3.21 -33.64
C ARG A 113 11.16 -3.44 -32.28
N ARG A 114 12.13 -2.59 -31.90
CA ARG A 114 12.76 -2.61 -30.57
C ARG A 114 11.76 -2.32 -29.45
N GLU A 115 10.98 -1.25 -29.58
CA GLU A 115 9.95 -0.87 -28.60
C GLU A 115 8.93 -2.00 -28.43
N GLU A 116 8.48 -2.63 -29.52
CA GLU A 116 7.57 -3.79 -29.49
C GLU A 116 8.19 -4.98 -28.74
N SER A 117 9.47 -5.29 -28.98
CA SER A 117 10.16 -6.42 -28.31
C SER A 117 10.31 -6.26 -26.79
N MET A 118 10.24 -5.03 -26.27
CA MET A 118 10.40 -4.75 -24.85
C MET A 118 9.07 -4.67 -24.09
N ASN A 119 7.93 -4.70 -24.79
CA ASN A 119 6.71 -4.11 -24.27
C ASN A 119 5.59 -5.14 -24.04
N SER A 120 5.15 -5.26 -22.79
CA SER A 120 3.93 -5.98 -22.38
C SER A 120 2.65 -5.12 -22.45
N LEU A 121 2.74 -3.87 -22.94
CA LEU A 121 1.62 -2.94 -23.14
C LEU A 121 1.10 -3.03 -24.57
N ASN A 122 0.35 -4.10 -24.79
CA ASN A 122 -0.24 -4.50 -26.06
C ASN A 122 -1.71 -4.89 -25.86
N LEU A 123 -2.45 -5.09 -26.95
CA LEU A 123 -3.88 -5.45 -26.90
C LEU A 123 -4.14 -6.83 -26.28
N ASP A 124 -3.11 -7.68 -26.17
CA ASP A 124 -3.19 -9.02 -25.60
C ASP A 124 -2.82 -9.03 -24.10
N SER A 125 -2.66 -7.85 -23.48
CA SER A 125 -2.39 -7.72 -22.05
C SER A 125 -3.49 -8.37 -21.22
N ARG A 126 -3.10 -9.31 -20.36
CA ARG A 126 -4.01 -9.98 -19.41
C ARG A 126 -4.45 -9.11 -18.24
N PHE A 127 -3.78 -7.98 -18.02
CA PHE A 127 -3.95 -7.17 -16.82
C PHE A 127 -4.69 -5.86 -17.08
N PHE A 128 -4.39 -5.17 -18.18
CA PHE A 128 -4.82 -3.79 -18.36
C PHE A 128 -5.29 -3.48 -19.77
N LEU A 129 -6.23 -2.53 -19.84
CA LEU A 129 -6.62 -1.87 -21.07
C LEU A 129 -5.81 -0.57 -21.22
N GLU A 130 -5.59 -0.14 -22.46
CA GLU A 130 -4.89 1.12 -22.76
C GLU A 130 -5.49 2.32 -22.00
N LYS A 131 -6.81 2.34 -21.82
CA LYS A 131 -7.54 3.39 -21.08
C LYS A 131 -7.21 3.46 -19.57
N ASN A 132 -6.56 2.45 -19.00
CA ASN A 132 -6.19 2.46 -17.58
C ASN A 132 -4.95 3.35 -17.31
N PHE A 133 -4.16 3.65 -18.34
CA PHE A 133 -2.88 4.35 -18.18
C PHE A 133 -2.98 5.87 -18.06
N PRO A 134 -3.83 6.59 -18.81
CA PRO A 134 -3.93 8.04 -18.69
C PRO A 134 -4.16 8.57 -17.25
N PRO A 135 -5.10 8.05 -16.44
CA PRO A 135 -5.27 8.53 -15.07
C PRO A 135 -4.06 8.20 -14.18
N ALA A 136 -3.46 7.02 -14.34
CA ALA A 136 -2.27 6.64 -13.58
C ALA A 136 -1.06 7.52 -13.91
N ILE A 137 -0.82 7.81 -15.19
CA ILE A 137 0.26 8.71 -15.63
C ILE A 137 0.00 10.13 -15.12
N ALA A 138 -1.24 10.63 -15.23
CA ALA A 138 -1.58 11.96 -14.74
C ALA A 138 -1.35 12.09 -13.22
N PHE A 139 -1.70 11.05 -12.45
CA PHE A 139 -1.39 11.01 -11.02
C PHE A 139 0.12 11.01 -10.76
N LEU A 140 0.88 10.14 -11.44
CA LEU A 140 2.33 10.07 -11.26
C LEU A 140 3.04 11.37 -11.65
N ASP A 141 2.65 12.02 -12.75
CA ASP A 141 3.20 13.30 -13.17
C ASP A 141 2.92 14.41 -12.15
N LYS A 142 1.73 14.39 -11.52
CA LYS A 142 1.33 15.34 -10.48
C LYS A 142 2.05 15.09 -9.15
N ARG A 143 2.11 13.85 -8.70
CA ARG A 143 2.58 13.48 -7.36
C ARG A 143 4.09 13.23 -7.32
N PHE A 144 4.65 12.72 -8.41
CA PHE A 144 6.05 12.30 -8.54
C PHE A 144 6.66 12.80 -9.87
N PRO A 145 6.69 14.13 -10.11
CA PRO A 145 7.19 14.70 -11.37
C PRO A 145 8.64 14.27 -11.67
N ALA A 146 9.41 13.92 -10.64
CA ALA A 146 10.77 13.41 -10.76
C ALA A 146 10.88 12.13 -11.59
N ILE A 147 9.85 11.27 -11.66
CA ILE A 147 9.88 10.04 -12.48
C ILE A 147 10.19 10.38 -13.94
N ARG A 148 9.43 11.32 -14.50
CA ARG A 148 9.63 11.79 -15.88
C ARG A 148 10.94 12.55 -16.03
N GLY A 149 11.30 13.35 -15.03
CA GLY A 149 12.55 14.10 -15.00
C GLY A 149 13.80 13.21 -15.07
N ILE A 150 13.81 12.10 -14.32
CA ILE A 150 14.91 11.13 -14.30
C ILE A 150 15.10 10.50 -15.68
N TYR A 151 14.02 10.01 -16.32
CA TYR A 151 14.12 9.46 -17.68
C TYR A 151 14.66 10.48 -18.69
N ARG A 152 14.14 11.72 -18.67
CA ARG A 152 14.65 12.81 -19.52
C ARG A 152 16.14 13.05 -19.31
N GLN A 153 16.59 13.09 -18.06
CA GLN A 153 17.98 13.31 -17.72
C GLN A 153 18.88 12.17 -18.23
N GLU A 154 18.48 10.91 -18.01
CA GLU A 154 19.25 9.76 -18.49
C GLU A 154 19.37 9.71 -20.01
N PHE A 155 18.30 10.03 -20.75
CA PHE A 155 18.35 10.02 -22.21
C PHE A 155 19.16 11.17 -22.79
N ARG A 156 19.18 12.35 -22.14
CA ARG A 156 20.11 13.43 -22.50
C ARG A 156 21.58 13.03 -22.30
N ASN A 157 21.85 12.17 -21.32
CA ASN A 157 23.19 11.69 -21.00
C ASN A 157 23.63 10.48 -21.85
N ALA A 158 22.78 9.98 -22.75
CA ALA A 158 23.11 8.88 -23.65
C ALA A 158 24.21 9.29 -24.66
N LYS A 159 25.05 8.34 -25.06
CA LYS A 159 26.12 8.60 -26.04
C LYS A 159 25.50 8.79 -27.43
N LYS A 160 25.86 9.88 -28.09
CA LYS A 160 25.50 10.13 -29.49
C LYS A 160 26.59 9.59 -30.41
N ASN A 161 26.30 8.46 -31.04
CA ASN A 161 27.12 7.74 -32.00
C ASN A 161 26.51 7.74 -33.42
N GLY A 162 25.31 8.28 -33.58
CA GLY A 162 24.56 8.32 -34.83
C GLY A 162 23.81 7.03 -35.13
N GLY A 163 22.64 7.19 -35.75
CA GLY A 163 21.89 6.07 -36.31
C GLY A 163 21.42 5.06 -35.25
N ARG A 164 21.39 3.77 -35.58
CA ARG A 164 20.90 2.70 -34.68
C ARG A 164 21.68 2.64 -33.35
N LYS A 165 22.93 3.10 -33.32
CA LYS A 165 23.72 3.12 -32.08
C LYS A 165 23.18 4.11 -31.04
N ASP A 166 22.52 5.18 -31.49
CA ASP A 166 21.84 6.12 -30.58
C ASP A 166 20.61 5.47 -29.95
N VAL A 167 19.84 4.75 -30.78
CA VAL A 167 18.68 3.98 -30.32
C VAL A 167 19.10 2.98 -29.26
N GLU A 168 20.11 2.15 -29.53
CA GLU A 168 20.58 1.15 -28.57
C GLU A 168 21.13 1.80 -27.29
N SER A 169 21.88 2.91 -27.39
CA SER A 169 22.38 3.61 -26.21
C SER A 169 21.25 4.14 -25.32
N ILE A 170 20.15 4.63 -25.90
CA ILE A 170 19.00 5.12 -25.15
C ILE A 170 18.18 3.95 -24.58
N VAL A 171 18.01 2.87 -25.34
CA VAL A 171 17.34 1.64 -24.89
C VAL A 171 18.04 1.01 -23.69
N ASP A 172 19.37 0.94 -23.71
CA ASP A 172 20.14 0.40 -22.58
C ASP A 172 19.99 1.27 -21.32
N LYS A 173 20.01 2.59 -21.50
CA LYS A 173 19.72 3.54 -20.41
C LYS A 173 18.31 3.39 -19.87
N PHE A 174 17.32 3.19 -20.74
CA PHE A 174 15.95 2.91 -20.35
C PHE A 174 15.87 1.64 -19.50
N ARG A 175 16.45 0.52 -19.95
CA ARG A 175 16.44 -0.76 -19.20
C ARG A 175 17.07 -0.62 -17.82
N GLN A 176 18.23 0.04 -17.74
CA GLN A 176 18.93 0.26 -16.48
C GLN A 176 18.08 1.11 -15.51
N MET A 177 17.52 2.21 -16.00
CA MET A 177 16.76 3.13 -15.15
C MET A 177 15.38 2.59 -14.79
N ALA A 178 14.73 1.89 -15.70
CA ALA A 178 13.46 1.22 -15.48
C ALA A 178 13.55 0.23 -14.30
N GLY A 179 14.61 -0.57 -14.22
CA GLY A 179 14.80 -1.50 -13.09
C GLY A 179 14.96 -0.80 -11.75
N ARG A 180 15.70 0.31 -11.70
CA ARG A 180 15.90 1.12 -10.48
C ARG A 180 14.62 1.83 -10.06
N MET A 181 13.91 2.40 -11.03
CA MET A 181 12.61 3.02 -10.82
C MET A 181 11.61 1.99 -10.30
N ASP A 182 11.62 0.76 -10.85
CA ASP A 182 10.75 -0.33 -10.43
C ASP A 182 10.91 -0.64 -8.94
N GLU A 183 12.16 -0.72 -8.46
CA GLU A 183 12.45 -0.90 -7.04
C GLU A 183 11.89 0.25 -6.19
N ALA A 184 12.12 1.50 -6.60
CA ALA A 184 11.63 2.67 -5.88
C ALA A 184 10.10 2.69 -5.82
N VAL A 185 9.40 2.51 -6.94
CA VAL A 185 7.92 2.50 -6.96
C VAL A 185 7.34 1.28 -6.26
N ASN A 186 8.01 0.13 -6.23
CA ASN A 186 7.56 -1.03 -5.47
C ASN A 186 7.64 -0.80 -3.96
N LYS A 187 8.65 -0.07 -3.49
CA LYS A 187 8.72 0.38 -2.09
C LYS A 187 7.64 1.44 -1.80
N MET A 188 7.44 2.41 -2.70
CA MET A 188 6.39 3.43 -2.60
C MET A 188 4.96 2.85 -2.41
N LYS A 189 4.67 1.71 -3.05
CA LYS A 189 3.39 0.99 -2.91
C LYS A 189 3.25 0.22 -1.61
N LYS A 190 4.37 -0.20 -1.03
CA LYS A 190 4.40 -0.94 0.23
C LYS A 190 4.53 0.09 1.32
N ASP A 191 3.43 0.42 1.99
CA ASP A 191 3.58 1.14 3.24
C ASP A 191 4.08 0.17 4.34
N PRO A 192 5.33 0.30 4.81
CA PRO A 192 5.83 -0.55 5.88
C PRO A 192 5.18 -0.25 7.25
N ASN A 193 4.47 0.87 7.36
CA ASN A 193 3.78 1.32 8.58
C ASN A 193 2.25 1.28 8.49
N THR A 194 1.66 1.03 7.32
CA THR A 194 0.20 0.87 7.19
C THR A 194 -0.24 -0.46 6.56
N SER A 195 0.61 -1.45 6.32
CA SER A 195 0.07 -2.80 6.10
C SER A 195 -0.34 -3.46 7.42
N ILE A 196 -1.55 -4.03 7.51
CA ILE A 196 -1.95 -4.86 8.68
C ILE A 196 -0.97 -6.03 8.88
N GLU A 197 -0.33 -6.51 7.81
CA GLU A 197 0.73 -7.52 7.88
C GLU A 197 2.00 -7.01 8.58
N SER A 198 2.32 -5.72 8.46
CA SER A 198 3.43 -5.13 9.20
C SER A 198 3.17 -5.11 10.70
N GLU A 199 1.92 -4.87 11.12
CA GLU A 199 1.52 -4.91 12.52
C GLU A 199 1.55 -6.34 13.08
N TYR A 200 1.15 -7.34 12.28
CA TYR A 200 1.34 -8.75 12.63
C TYR A 200 2.82 -9.10 12.81
N SER A 201 3.69 -8.61 11.92
CA SER A 201 5.14 -8.84 12.02
C SER A 201 5.77 -8.17 13.23
N LYS A 202 5.32 -6.96 13.62
CA LYS A 202 5.77 -6.28 14.85
C LYS A 202 5.47 -7.13 16.09
N ILE A 203 4.30 -7.77 16.12
CA ILE A 203 3.93 -8.69 17.21
C ILE A 203 4.83 -9.93 17.18
N SER A 204 4.89 -10.66 16.05
CA SER A 204 5.60 -11.95 15.99
C SER A 204 7.10 -11.86 16.22
N THR A 205 7.72 -10.72 15.87
CA THR A 205 9.16 -10.48 16.05
C THR A 205 9.53 -9.90 17.41
N THR A 206 8.54 -9.46 18.19
CA THR A 206 8.76 -9.08 19.59
C THR A 206 9.12 -10.34 20.41
N CYS A 207 9.78 -10.13 21.53
CA CYS A 207 10.05 -11.14 22.53
C CYS A 207 9.86 -10.53 23.92
N PHE A 208 9.40 -11.33 24.88
CA PHE A 208 9.22 -10.95 26.28
C PHE A 208 10.36 -11.51 27.11
N SER A 209 11.03 -10.63 27.85
CA SER A 209 12.00 -10.98 28.90
C SER A 209 11.31 -11.56 30.14
N SER A 210 12.08 -12.08 31.10
CA SER A 210 11.55 -12.50 32.40
C SER A 210 10.79 -11.35 33.08
N ARG A 211 11.30 -10.12 32.95
CA ARG A 211 10.68 -8.92 33.51
C ARG A 211 9.36 -8.56 32.82
N ASP A 212 9.27 -8.73 31.50
CA ASP A 212 8.01 -8.48 30.78
C ASP A 212 6.90 -9.39 31.31
N HIS A 213 7.19 -10.67 31.54
CA HIS A 213 6.23 -11.63 32.10
C HIS A 213 5.79 -11.27 33.53
N GLU A 214 6.71 -10.80 34.38
CA GLU A 214 6.39 -10.33 35.72
C GLU A 214 5.46 -9.11 35.69
N LEU A 215 5.78 -8.12 34.83
CA LEU A 215 5.00 -6.89 34.70
C LEU A 215 3.60 -7.13 34.13
N LEU A 216 3.46 -8.05 33.17
CA LEU A 216 2.16 -8.46 32.62
C LEU A 216 1.21 -8.98 33.72
N LEU A 217 1.77 -9.61 34.76
CA LEU A 217 1.02 -10.15 35.91
C LEU A 217 0.99 -9.18 37.10
N GLY A 218 1.35 -7.91 36.88
CA GLY A 218 1.31 -6.86 37.91
C GLY A 218 2.41 -6.98 38.95
N ASP A 219 3.56 -7.57 38.59
CA ASP A 219 4.74 -7.72 39.44
C ASP A 219 4.49 -8.50 40.75
N PHE A 220 3.44 -9.33 40.76
CA PHE A 220 3.04 -10.11 41.92
C PHE A 220 3.70 -11.49 41.98
N ILE A 221 4.06 -12.03 40.81
CA ILE A 221 4.60 -13.40 40.65
C ILE A 221 5.95 -13.32 39.96
N LYS A 222 6.94 -14.08 40.45
CA LYS A 222 8.26 -14.18 39.83
C LYS A 222 8.23 -14.90 38.48
N HIS A 223 9.17 -14.55 37.61
CA HIS A 223 9.22 -14.96 36.20
C HIS A 223 8.97 -16.46 35.94
N VAL A 224 9.45 -17.36 36.81
CA VAL A 224 9.27 -18.82 36.67
C VAL A 224 7.78 -19.20 36.57
N TYR A 225 6.96 -18.67 37.47
CA TYR A 225 5.51 -18.90 37.45
C TYR A 225 4.81 -17.92 36.52
N ALA A 226 5.32 -16.69 36.39
CA ALA A 226 4.73 -15.68 35.53
C ALA A 226 4.63 -16.15 34.08
N ARG A 227 5.69 -16.79 33.57
CA ARG A 227 5.74 -17.35 32.20
C ARG A 227 4.71 -18.47 31.96
N MET A 228 4.34 -19.22 33.00
CA MET A 228 3.34 -20.28 32.88
C MET A 228 1.93 -19.71 32.62
N PHE A 229 1.62 -18.56 33.19
CA PHE A 229 0.30 -17.93 33.07
C PHE A 229 0.23 -16.87 31.97
N SER A 230 1.37 -16.28 31.61
CA SER A 230 1.43 -15.15 30.68
C SER A 230 0.80 -15.46 29.34
N SER A 231 1.04 -16.65 28.77
CA SER A 231 0.49 -16.99 27.44
C SER A 231 -1.03 -16.93 27.39
N THR A 232 -1.69 -17.53 28.38
CA THR A 232 -3.16 -17.46 28.46
C THR A 232 -3.61 -16.03 28.75
N LEU A 233 -2.89 -15.29 29.59
CA LEU A 233 -3.26 -13.92 29.93
C LEU A 233 -3.13 -12.96 28.74
N ILE A 234 -2.08 -13.10 27.92
CA ILE A 234 -1.88 -12.33 26.68
C ILE A 234 -3.04 -12.60 25.71
N ASP A 235 -3.41 -13.87 25.53
CA ASP A 235 -4.55 -14.25 24.70
C ASP A 235 -5.86 -13.59 25.15
N TYR A 236 -6.14 -13.58 26.46
CA TYR A 236 -7.32 -12.92 27.03
C TYR A 236 -7.26 -11.39 26.87
N GLY A 237 -6.11 -10.78 27.16
CA GLY A 237 -5.90 -9.35 27.01
C GLY A 237 -6.11 -8.90 25.56
N ALA A 238 -5.47 -9.59 24.60
CA ALA A 238 -5.59 -9.29 23.18
C ALA A 238 -7.03 -9.46 22.66
N ALA A 239 -7.73 -10.53 23.05
CA ALA A 239 -9.12 -10.73 22.68
C ALA A 239 -10.04 -9.63 23.24
N THR A 240 -9.76 -9.15 24.45
CA THR A 240 -10.50 -8.08 25.12
C THR A 240 -10.28 -6.73 24.44
N ILE A 241 -9.03 -6.39 24.10
CA ILE A 241 -8.71 -5.21 23.28
C ILE A 241 -9.54 -5.22 21.99
N GLY A 242 -9.67 -6.38 21.35
CA GLY A 242 -10.52 -6.53 20.16
C GLY A 242 -12.00 -6.26 20.42
N LEU A 243 -12.54 -6.69 21.57
CA LEU A 243 -13.93 -6.38 21.95
C LEU A 243 -14.13 -4.90 22.22
N GLU A 244 -13.17 -4.23 22.87
CA GLU A 244 -13.22 -2.79 23.10
C GLU A 244 -13.27 -2.01 21.79
N GLU A 245 -12.40 -2.34 20.82
CA GLU A 245 -12.41 -1.67 19.51
C GLU A 245 -13.68 -2.01 18.72
N LEU A 246 -14.23 -3.24 18.84
CA LEU A 246 -15.49 -3.62 18.20
C LEU A 246 -16.66 -2.81 18.75
N ARG A 247 -16.79 -2.71 20.08
CA ARG A 247 -17.83 -1.89 20.72
C ARG A 247 -17.69 -0.42 20.36
N LYS A 248 -16.46 0.10 20.35
CA LYS A 248 -16.15 1.48 19.95
C LYS A 248 -16.55 1.75 18.50
N ALA A 249 -16.19 0.87 17.55
CA ALA A 249 -16.55 1.02 16.15
C ALA A 249 -18.08 0.94 15.93
N LEU A 250 -18.77 0.16 16.74
CA LEU A 250 -20.24 0.09 16.79
C LEU A 250 -20.86 1.19 17.66
N ASN A 251 -20.09 2.14 18.21
CA ASN A 251 -20.57 3.22 19.07
C ASN A 251 -21.45 2.72 20.23
N PHE A 252 -21.06 1.60 20.85
CA PHE A 252 -21.68 1.00 22.03
C PHE A 252 -20.93 1.41 23.30
N GLY A 253 -21.52 1.11 24.46
CA GLY A 253 -20.85 1.29 25.75
C GLY A 253 -19.59 0.41 25.89
N PRO A 254 -18.88 0.51 27.03
CA PRO A 254 -17.68 -0.30 27.29
C PRO A 254 -17.98 -1.81 27.33
N VAL A 255 -16.92 -2.62 27.27
CA VAL A 255 -17.01 -4.08 27.47
C VAL A 255 -17.69 -4.35 28.81
N ARG A 256 -18.59 -5.33 28.82
CA ARG A 256 -19.40 -5.63 29.99
C ARG A 256 -18.57 -6.36 31.06
N PRO A 257 -18.89 -6.17 32.34
CA PRO A 257 -18.28 -6.94 33.41
C PRO A 257 -18.47 -8.44 33.23
N TRP A 258 -17.59 -9.22 33.83
CA TRP A 258 -17.64 -10.67 33.73
C TRP A 258 -18.95 -11.17 34.37
N THR A 259 -19.64 -12.07 33.67
CA THR A 259 -20.84 -12.73 34.21
C THR A 259 -20.60 -14.23 34.38
N LEU A 260 -21.43 -14.88 35.19
CA LEU A 260 -21.55 -16.34 35.15
C LEU A 260 -21.99 -16.75 33.73
N GLY A 261 -21.19 -17.59 33.07
CA GLY A 261 -21.43 -17.94 31.67
C GLY A 261 -22.77 -18.64 31.49
N LYS A 262 -23.63 -18.10 30.63
CA LYS A 262 -24.73 -18.87 30.04
C LYS A 262 -24.15 -19.63 28.86
N TYR A 263 -24.18 -20.96 28.91
CA TYR A 263 -23.70 -21.82 27.82
C TYR A 263 -24.69 -21.89 26.65
N GLU A 264 -25.93 -21.48 26.87
CA GLU A 264 -26.99 -21.53 25.87
C GLU A 264 -26.85 -20.37 24.89
N GLU A 265 -26.90 -20.68 23.60
CA GLU A 265 -27.00 -19.67 22.55
C GLU A 265 -28.34 -18.91 22.69
N PRO A 266 -28.36 -17.60 22.42
CA PRO A 266 -29.59 -16.82 22.49
C PRO A 266 -30.62 -17.35 21.51
N THR A 267 -31.85 -17.54 21.97
CA THR A 267 -32.97 -18.00 21.14
C THR A 267 -33.35 -16.95 20.11
N LYS A 268 -33.96 -17.39 19.00
CA LYS A 268 -34.49 -16.47 17.97
C LYS A 268 -35.45 -15.42 18.57
N LYS A 269 -36.28 -15.81 19.54
CA LYS A 269 -37.20 -14.91 20.24
C LYS A 269 -36.47 -13.83 21.04
N GLU A 270 -35.39 -14.19 21.74
CA GLU A 270 -34.56 -13.22 22.47
C GLU A 270 -33.90 -12.22 21.51
N LEU A 271 -33.34 -12.73 20.41
CA LEU A 271 -32.71 -11.89 19.37
C LEU A 271 -33.73 -10.94 18.70
N GLU A 272 -34.94 -11.41 18.42
CA GLU A 272 -36.02 -10.59 17.88
C GLU A 272 -36.49 -9.52 18.88
N SER A 273 -36.56 -9.86 20.17
CA SER A 273 -36.99 -8.97 21.24
C SER A 273 -36.02 -7.81 21.55
N ALA A 274 -34.80 -7.85 21.01
CA ALA A 274 -33.78 -6.84 21.28
C ALA A 274 -34.20 -5.45 20.76
N THR A 275 -34.48 -4.54 21.71
CA THR A 275 -35.03 -3.20 21.42
C THR A 275 -34.01 -2.20 20.86
N SER A 276 -32.72 -2.57 20.78
CA SER A 276 -31.65 -1.76 20.19
C SER A 276 -30.55 -2.66 19.61
N LEU A 277 -29.69 -2.09 18.75
CA LEU A 277 -28.53 -2.81 18.22
C LEU A 277 -27.55 -3.21 19.32
N GLU A 278 -27.37 -2.38 20.35
CA GLU A 278 -26.49 -2.72 21.47
C GLU A 278 -27.07 -3.86 22.31
N LYS A 279 -28.38 -3.87 22.58
CA LYS A 279 -29.02 -5.01 23.26
C LYS A 279 -28.93 -6.29 22.43
N TYR A 280 -29.09 -6.18 21.12
CA TYR A 280 -28.90 -7.30 20.21
C TYR A 280 -27.46 -7.82 20.28
N TYR A 281 -26.48 -6.93 20.17
CA TYR A 281 -25.06 -7.27 20.27
C TYR A 281 -24.72 -7.90 21.62
N ASN A 282 -25.24 -7.38 22.73
CA ASN A 282 -25.03 -7.94 24.07
C ASN A 282 -25.51 -9.40 24.21
N LEU A 283 -26.47 -9.85 23.39
CA LEU A 283 -26.88 -11.26 23.36
C LEU A 283 -25.89 -12.16 22.62
N ILE A 284 -25.21 -11.63 21.59
CA ILE A 284 -24.35 -12.39 20.68
C ILE A 284 -22.85 -12.12 20.83
N GLU A 285 -22.49 -11.19 21.72
CA GLU A 285 -21.11 -10.78 22.00
C GLU A 285 -20.29 -12.02 22.42
N PRO A 286 -19.10 -12.22 21.84
CA PRO A 286 -18.26 -13.37 22.18
C PRO A 286 -17.96 -13.45 23.68
N ILE A 287 -18.35 -14.55 24.31
CA ILE A 287 -18.09 -14.79 25.73
C ILE A 287 -16.67 -15.32 25.90
N ILE A 288 -15.72 -14.41 26.08
CA ILE A 288 -14.31 -14.73 26.40
C ILE A 288 -13.97 -14.53 27.87
N GLN A 289 -14.88 -13.97 28.67
CA GLN A 289 -14.63 -13.48 30.02
C GLN A 289 -15.75 -13.93 30.96
N ARG A 290 -15.42 -14.72 31.99
CA ARG A 290 -16.44 -15.33 32.87
C ARG A 290 -15.98 -15.37 34.31
N LEU A 291 -16.92 -15.19 35.24
CA LEU A 291 -16.63 -15.23 36.68
C LEU A 291 -16.15 -16.61 37.17
N ASP A 292 -16.51 -17.68 36.48
CA ASP A 292 -16.09 -19.06 36.76
C ASP A 292 -14.78 -19.45 36.04
N ASN A 293 -14.02 -18.48 35.53
CA ASN A 293 -12.72 -18.73 34.92
C ASN A 293 -11.72 -19.28 35.96
N PRO A 294 -11.14 -20.48 35.75
CA PRO A 294 -10.24 -21.09 36.73
C PRO A 294 -8.83 -20.47 36.74
N PHE A 295 -8.49 -19.58 35.80
CA PHE A 295 -7.14 -19.05 35.63
C PHE A 295 -6.97 -17.60 36.12
N PHE A 296 -7.95 -16.73 35.84
CA PHE A 296 -7.79 -15.29 36.06
C PHE A 296 -9.04 -14.64 36.62
N PHE A 297 -8.85 -13.54 37.34
CA PHE A 297 -9.92 -12.60 37.66
C PHE A 297 -9.96 -11.47 36.62
N GLU A 298 -11.10 -10.79 36.52
CA GLU A 298 -11.30 -9.63 35.64
C GLU A 298 -10.18 -8.57 35.79
N LYS A 299 -9.76 -8.28 37.03
CA LYS A 299 -8.65 -7.36 37.32
C LYS A 299 -7.31 -7.77 36.69
N ASN A 300 -7.04 -9.07 36.53
CA ASN A 300 -5.79 -9.53 35.92
C ASN A 300 -5.77 -9.20 34.43
N VAL A 301 -6.92 -9.31 33.75
CA VAL A 301 -7.03 -8.98 32.33
C VAL A 301 -6.88 -7.47 32.11
N HIS A 302 -7.38 -6.62 33.00
CA HIS A 302 -7.13 -5.18 32.91
C HIS A 302 -5.64 -4.82 33.00
N ILE A 303 -4.90 -5.43 33.93
CA ILE A 303 -3.44 -5.25 34.03
C ILE A 303 -2.76 -5.67 32.72
N ALA A 304 -3.19 -6.81 32.15
CA ALA A 304 -2.65 -7.30 30.90
C ALA A 304 -2.94 -6.36 29.72
N ILE A 305 -4.15 -5.81 29.63
CA ILE A 305 -4.53 -4.83 28.59
C ILE A 305 -3.65 -3.59 28.69
N ASP A 306 -3.52 -3.00 29.89
CA ASP A 306 -2.69 -1.82 30.12
C ASP A 306 -1.22 -2.07 29.76
N TYR A 307 -0.72 -3.27 30.00
CA TYR A 307 0.62 -3.67 29.62
C TYR A 307 0.76 -3.84 28.10
N LEU A 308 -0.15 -4.57 27.48
CA LEU A 308 -0.14 -4.86 26.04
C LEU A 308 -0.32 -3.59 25.21
N ASP A 309 -1.15 -2.63 25.63
CA ASP A 309 -1.29 -1.36 24.91
C ASP A 309 0.00 -0.55 24.89
N LYS A 310 0.83 -0.67 25.94
CA LYS A 310 2.15 -0.02 26.00
C LYS A 310 3.20 -0.79 25.21
N ARG A 311 3.23 -2.12 25.37
CA ARG A 311 4.29 -2.98 24.83
C ARG A 311 4.06 -3.41 23.39
N LEU A 312 2.80 -3.62 23.02
CA LEU A 312 2.32 -4.16 21.75
C LEU A 312 1.09 -3.36 21.24
N PRO A 313 1.22 -2.04 21.00
CA PRO A 313 0.11 -1.20 20.50
C PRO A 313 -0.46 -1.70 19.17
N SER A 314 0.32 -2.50 18.43
CA SER A 314 -0.09 -3.18 17.20
C SER A 314 -1.36 -4.00 17.33
N ILE A 315 -1.62 -4.64 18.48
CA ILE A 315 -2.84 -5.44 18.70
C ILE A 315 -4.09 -4.57 18.51
N ARG A 316 -4.12 -3.41 19.18
CA ARG A 316 -5.24 -2.47 19.10
C ARG A 316 -5.37 -1.86 17.71
N ASN A 317 -4.24 -1.50 17.09
CA ASN A 317 -4.22 -0.93 15.74
C ASN A 317 -4.80 -1.89 14.70
N ILE A 318 -4.48 -3.18 14.77
CA ILE A 318 -5.02 -4.20 13.87
C ILE A 318 -6.55 -4.23 13.98
N PHE A 319 -7.09 -4.41 15.19
CA PHE A 319 -8.55 -4.49 15.37
C PHE A 319 -9.26 -3.23 14.90
N ARG A 320 -8.78 -2.05 15.32
CA ARG A 320 -9.36 -0.76 14.92
C ARG A 320 -9.50 -0.66 13.40
N ARG A 321 -8.41 -0.94 12.69
CA ARG A 321 -8.36 -0.84 11.23
C ARG A 321 -9.25 -1.85 10.55
N ARG A 322 -9.27 -3.11 10.99
CA ARG A 322 -10.18 -4.13 10.41
C ARG A 322 -11.64 -3.73 10.56
N PHE A 323 -12.01 -3.12 11.68
CA PHE A 323 -13.38 -2.65 11.88
C PHE A 323 -13.71 -1.39 11.08
N GLU A 324 -12.76 -0.47 10.91
CA GLU A 324 -12.89 0.66 9.98
C GLU A 324 -13.08 0.14 8.55
N GLU A 325 -12.21 -0.74 8.07
CA GLU A 325 -12.24 -1.34 6.73
C GLU A 325 -13.58 -2.02 6.42
N VAL A 326 -14.07 -2.84 7.35
CA VAL A 326 -15.31 -3.61 7.18
C VAL A 326 -16.56 -2.75 7.27
N SER A 327 -16.54 -1.65 8.01
CA SER A 327 -17.73 -0.80 8.21
C SER A 327 -17.93 0.26 7.13
N ILE A 328 -16.94 0.48 6.25
CA ILE A 328 -17.01 1.50 5.18
C ILE A 328 -18.24 1.31 4.30
N GLY A 329 -19.08 2.35 4.24
CA GLY A 329 -20.26 2.39 3.37
C GLY A 329 -21.41 1.48 3.80
N LEU A 330 -21.29 0.78 4.93
CA LEU A 330 -22.36 -0.08 5.44
C LEU A 330 -23.29 0.69 6.37
N LYS A 331 -24.59 0.43 6.22
CA LYS A 331 -25.59 0.92 7.16
C LYS A 331 -25.40 0.21 8.50
N LYS A 332 -25.47 0.97 9.59
CA LYS A 332 -25.44 0.43 10.94
C LYS A 332 -26.75 -0.29 11.27
N ASP A 333 -26.76 -1.59 11.05
CA ASP A 333 -27.87 -2.50 11.31
C ASP A 333 -27.38 -3.83 11.93
N ARG A 334 -28.29 -4.78 12.16
CA ARG A 334 -27.95 -6.09 12.74
C ARG A 334 -26.99 -6.89 11.84
N LYS A 335 -27.08 -6.73 10.51
CA LYS A 335 -26.20 -7.41 9.56
C LYS A 335 -24.76 -6.90 9.69
N LEU A 336 -24.56 -5.59 9.83
CA LEU A 336 -23.23 -5.04 10.11
C LEU A 336 -22.67 -5.60 11.43
N VAL A 337 -23.48 -5.67 12.49
CA VAL A 337 -23.05 -6.22 13.79
C VAL A 337 -22.55 -7.66 13.64
N ASP A 338 -23.28 -8.51 12.91
CA ASP A 338 -22.88 -9.90 12.65
C ASP A 338 -21.58 -9.98 11.84
N ILE A 339 -21.43 -9.14 10.82
CA ILE A 339 -20.21 -9.07 10.01
C ILE A 339 -19.01 -8.67 10.89
N MET A 340 -19.15 -7.62 11.71
CA MET A 340 -18.06 -7.16 12.57
C MET A 340 -17.70 -8.17 13.67
N LYS A 341 -18.68 -8.91 14.22
CA LYS A 341 -18.43 -10.04 15.12
C LYS A 341 -17.60 -11.14 14.43
N ASN A 342 -17.96 -11.50 13.19
CA ASN A 342 -17.21 -12.49 12.42
C ASN A 342 -15.79 -12.01 12.11
N GLU A 343 -15.62 -10.73 11.79
CA GLU A 343 -14.30 -10.14 11.57
C GLU A 343 -13.46 -10.14 12.85
N TRP A 344 -14.06 -9.85 14.01
CA TRP A 344 -13.38 -9.98 15.31
C TRP A 344 -12.90 -11.42 15.53
N MET A 345 -13.73 -12.42 15.26
CA MET A 345 -13.35 -13.83 15.43
C MET A 345 -12.18 -14.22 14.50
N ALA A 346 -12.23 -13.78 13.24
CA ALA A 346 -11.18 -14.05 12.26
C ALA A 346 -9.86 -13.34 12.64
N THR A 347 -9.94 -12.07 13.00
CA THR A 347 -8.78 -11.25 13.39
C THR A 347 -8.14 -11.77 14.67
N ASN A 348 -8.95 -12.09 15.68
CA ASN A 348 -8.47 -12.65 16.95
C ASN A 348 -7.73 -13.98 16.73
N ARG A 349 -8.25 -14.87 15.86
CA ARG A 349 -7.54 -16.12 15.50
C ARG A 349 -6.15 -15.85 14.90
N LYS A 350 -6.00 -14.84 14.06
CA LYS A 350 -4.70 -14.45 13.48
C LYS A 350 -3.76 -13.86 14.54
N ILE A 351 -4.27 -12.96 15.38
CA ILE A 351 -3.50 -12.36 16.48
C ILE A 351 -2.96 -13.45 17.42
N ARG A 352 -3.80 -14.40 17.83
CA ARG A 352 -3.37 -15.55 18.65
C ARG A 352 -2.30 -16.40 17.99
N LYS A 353 -2.30 -16.52 16.66
CA LYS A 353 -1.25 -17.24 15.94
C LYS A 353 0.09 -16.51 16.04
N VAL A 354 0.10 -15.20 15.78
CA VAL A 354 1.35 -14.42 15.83
C VAL A 354 1.87 -14.21 17.25
N ILE A 355 0.99 -14.20 18.27
CA ILE A 355 1.40 -14.21 19.68
C ILE A 355 2.12 -15.52 20.01
N ARG A 356 1.66 -16.67 19.52
CA ARG A 356 2.40 -17.93 19.73
C ARG A 356 3.78 -17.90 19.06
N GLU A 357 3.89 -17.29 17.88
CA GLU A 357 5.18 -17.08 17.21
C GLU A 357 6.11 -16.17 18.03
N MET A 358 5.56 -15.10 18.62
CA MET A 358 6.26 -14.22 19.56
C MET A 358 6.75 -15.00 20.79
N GLU A 359 5.89 -15.79 21.42
CA GLU A 359 6.23 -16.60 22.61
C GLU A 359 7.32 -17.64 22.33
N MET A 360 7.36 -18.20 21.10
CA MET A 360 8.45 -19.07 20.66
C MET A 360 9.79 -18.31 20.54
N ASN A 361 9.75 -16.99 20.36
CA ASN A 361 10.94 -16.14 20.33
C ASN A 361 11.39 -15.67 21.72
N ASP A 362 10.58 -15.81 22.77
CA ASP A 362 10.92 -15.36 24.13
C ASP A 362 12.22 -15.96 24.66
N ASP A 363 12.56 -17.20 24.26
CA ASP A 363 13.81 -17.84 24.67
C ASP A 363 15.06 -17.08 24.19
N LYS A 364 14.94 -16.25 23.15
CA LYS A 364 16.04 -15.40 22.65
C LYS A 364 16.29 -14.17 23.53
N CYS A 365 15.32 -13.78 24.34
CA CYS A 365 15.34 -12.55 25.14
C CYS A 365 15.26 -12.85 26.64
N ARG A 366 15.52 -14.11 27.00
CA ARG A 366 15.63 -14.55 28.37
C ARG A 366 16.95 -14.04 28.96
N ASP A 367 16.81 -13.30 30.04
CA ASP A 367 17.85 -12.78 30.93
C ASP A 367 18.36 -13.83 31.94
#